data_AF-A0A8D8V7N6-F1
#
_entry.id   AF-A0A8D8V7N6-F1
#
_cell.length_a   1.000
_cell.length_b   1.000
_cell.length_c   1.000
_cell.angle_alpha   90.00
_cell.angle_beta   90.00
_cell.angle_gamma   90.00
#
_symmetry.space_group_name_H-M   'P 1'
#
loop_
_entity.id
_entity.type
_entity.pdbx_description
1 polymer ?
#
loop_
_entity_poly.entity_id
_entity_poly.type
_entity_poly.pdbx_seq_one_letter_code
_entity_poly.pdbx_strand_id
1 'polypeptide(L)'
;MTTKRIKIEQMSAEVVDSNPYSRLMALKRMGIVENYEDIRKYTVVIVGVGGVGSVTAEMLTRCGIGKLILFDYDKVELANMNRLFFQPDQCGLSKVEAAKITLQNINPDVIIEVHNFNITLVDNFDVFLDRINPNDNQYGV
;
A
#
# COMPACT_ATOMS: atom_id res chain seq x y z
N MET A 1 26.45 -1.51 -1.38
CA MET A 1 25.44 -1.54 -2.46
C MET A 1 24.11 -1.86 -1.83
N THR A 2 23.10 -1.00 -1.95
CA THR A 2 21.76 -1.25 -1.42
C THR A 2 21.04 -2.24 -2.34
N THR A 3 20.82 -3.46 -1.86
CA THR A 3 20.03 -4.48 -2.56
C THR A 3 18.59 -3.97 -2.68
N LYS A 4 18.20 -3.52 -3.88
CA LYS A 4 16.83 -3.08 -4.14
C LYS A 4 15.99 -4.29 -4.55
N ARG A 5 14.82 -4.45 -3.94
CA ARG A 5 13.84 -5.45 -4.37
C ARG A 5 13.43 -5.16 -5.82
N ILE A 6 13.43 -6.19 -6.66
CA ILE A 6 13.01 -6.11 -8.06
C ILE A 6 11.53 -6.48 -8.15
N LYS A 7 10.83 -5.93 -9.14
CA LYS A 7 9.45 -6.29 -9.44
C LYS A 7 9.36 -7.77 -9.84
N ILE A 8 8.41 -8.49 -9.27
CA ILE A 8 8.11 -9.90 -9.52
C ILE A 8 6.74 -9.98 -10.20
N GLU A 9 6.69 -10.47 -11.43
CA GLU A 9 5.45 -10.56 -12.20
C GLU A 9 4.49 -11.62 -11.66
N GLN A 10 5.01 -12.79 -11.26
CA GLN A 10 4.22 -13.91 -10.74
C GLN A 10 4.71 -14.33 -9.35
N MET A 11 3.80 -14.44 -8.38
CA MET A 11 4.16 -14.95 -7.05
C MET A 11 4.59 -16.41 -7.14
N SER A 12 5.77 -16.72 -6.60
CA SER A 12 6.33 -18.07 -6.58
C SER A 12 6.37 -18.63 -5.16
N ALA A 13 6.10 -19.93 -5.03
CA ALA A 13 6.25 -20.68 -3.78
C ALA A 13 7.68 -21.23 -3.56
N GLU A 14 8.61 -20.94 -4.48
CA GLU A 14 10.00 -21.36 -4.37
C GLU A 14 10.66 -20.78 -3.09
N VAL A 15 11.31 -21.66 -2.32
CA VAL A 15 11.93 -21.29 -1.03
C VAL A 15 13.39 -20.97 -1.26
N VAL A 16 13.65 -19.70 -1.58
CA VAL A 16 14.99 -19.12 -1.73
C VAL A 16 15.05 -17.78 -1.00
N ASP A 17 16.24 -17.37 -0.57
CA ASP A 17 16.42 -16.16 0.24
C ASP A 17 16.06 -14.86 -0.51
N SER A 18 16.11 -14.88 -1.84
CA SER A 18 15.73 -13.76 -2.70
C SER A 18 14.23 -13.62 -2.94
N ASN A 19 13.41 -14.62 -2.55
CA ASN A 19 11.96 -14.59 -2.77
C ASN A 19 11.21 -14.04 -1.53
N PRO A 20 10.72 -12.78 -1.57
CA PRO A 20 10.01 -12.17 -0.45
C PRO A 20 8.64 -12.81 -0.19
N TYR A 21 8.08 -13.57 -1.14
CA TYR A 21 6.77 -14.21 -1.04
C TYR A 21 6.82 -15.65 -0.55
N SER A 22 8.00 -16.26 -0.48
CA SER A 22 8.18 -17.67 -0.13
C SER A 22 7.44 -18.09 1.15
N ARG A 23 7.46 -17.24 2.19
CA ARG A 23 6.81 -17.51 3.49
C ARG A 23 5.31 -17.25 3.47
N LEU A 24 4.84 -16.37 2.59
CA LEU A 24 3.42 -16.09 2.41
C LEU A 24 2.75 -17.21 1.58
N MET A 25 3.40 -17.63 0.50
CA MET A 25 2.95 -18.76 -0.34
C MET A 25 2.99 -20.11 0.39
N ALA A 26 3.71 -20.21 1.52
CA ALA A 26 3.64 -21.39 2.38
C ALA A 26 2.24 -21.61 2.97
N LEU A 27 1.42 -20.56 3.15
CA LEU A 27 0.03 -20.67 3.60
C LEU A 27 -0.82 -21.54 2.67
N LYS A 28 -0.53 -21.50 1.36
CA LYS A 28 -1.15 -22.38 0.35
C LYS A 28 -0.74 -23.83 0.53
N ARG A 29 0.55 -24.09 0.75
CA ARG A 29 1.08 -25.44 1.02
C ARG A 29 0.54 -26.03 2.32
N MET A 30 0.31 -25.19 3.32
CA MET A 30 -0.24 -25.58 4.63
C MET A 30 -1.77 -25.76 4.60
N GLY A 31 -2.44 -25.47 3.48
CA GLY A 31 -3.90 -25.57 3.37
C GLY A 31 -4.66 -24.51 4.15
N ILE A 32 -4.03 -23.38 4.49
CA ILE A 32 -4.68 -22.27 5.21
C ILE A 32 -5.34 -21.29 4.23
N VAL A 33 -4.69 -21.01 3.10
CA VAL A 33 -5.19 -20.11 2.05
C VAL A 33 -4.93 -20.74 0.69
N GLU A 34 -5.97 -21.27 0.04
CA GLU A 34 -5.84 -22.06 -1.20
C GLU A 34 -5.29 -21.25 -2.39
N ASN A 35 -5.60 -19.94 -2.42
CA ASN A 35 -5.34 -19.04 -3.54
C ASN A 35 -4.67 -17.74 -3.07
N TYR A 36 -3.60 -17.86 -2.26
CA TYR A 36 -2.92 -16.68 -1.70
C TYR A 36 -2.54 -15.64 -2.77
N GLU A 37 -2.12 -16.08 -3.96
CA GLU A 37 -1.73 -15.22 -5.06
C GLU A 37 -2.85 -14.29 -5.55
N ASP A 38 -4.13 -14.62 -5.30
CA ASP A 38 -5.27 -13.78 -5.67
C ASP A 38 -5.27 -12.46 -4.92
N ILE A 39 -4.50 -12.31 -3.84
CA ILE A 39 -4.30 -11.04 -3.16
C ILE A 39 -3.89 -9.92 -4.13
N ARG A 40 -3.16 -10.25 -5.22
CA ARG A 40 -2.75 -9.29 -6.26
C ARG A 40 -3.88 -8.76 -7.13
N LYS A 41 -5.06 -9.39 -7.11
CA LYS A 41 -6.22 -8.96 -7.89
C LYS A 41 -7.03 -7.87 -7.19
N TYR A 42 -6.81 -7.68 -5.89
CA TYR A 42 -7.62 -6.76 -5.10
C TYR A 42 -7.01 -5.36 -5.03
N THR A 43 -7.91 -4.38 -4.98
CA THR A 43 -7.62 -2.99 -4.67
C THR A 43 -8.23 -2.65 -3.31
N VAL A 44 -7.47 -1.97 -2.45
CA VAL A 44 -7.97 -1.48 -1.16
C VAL A 44 -7.79 0.03 -1.07
N VAL A 45 -8.84 0.71 -0.62
CA VAL A 45 -8.81 2.15 -0.33
C VAL A 45 -8.63 2.37 1.17
N ILE A 46 -7.69 3.24 1.55
CA ILE A 46 -7.44 3.63 2.93
C ILE A 46 -7.61 5.13 3.05
N VAL A 47 -8.62 5.55 3.82
CA VAL A 47 -8.88 6.95 4.16
C VAL A 47 -8.32 7.23 5.55
N GLY A 48 -7.31 8.08 5.62
CA GLY A 48 -6.50 8.37 6.80
C GLY A 48 -5.26 7.47 6.87
N VAL A 49 -4.08 8.05 6.69
CA VAL A 49 -2.75 7.42 6.74
C VAL A 49 -2.01 7.89 8.01
N GLY A 50 -2.73 7.90 9.13
CA GLY A 50 -2.19 8.20 10.45
C GLY A 50 -1.59 6.97 11.15
N GLY A 51 -1.71 6.87 12.47
CA GLY A 51 -1.08 5.78 13.24
C GLY A 51 -1.56 4.37 12.85
N VAL A 52 -2.86 4.20 12.59
CA VAL A 52 -3.43 2.90 12.18
C VAL A 52 -3.30 2.70 10.67
N GLY A 53 -3.77 3.67 9.88
CA GLY A 53 -3.82 3.53 8.42
C GLY A 53 -2.46 3.32 7.76
N SER A 54 -1.40 3.93 8.29
CA SER A 54 -0.03 3.73 7.78
C SER A 54 0.47 2.29 8.00
N VAL A 55 0.24 1.73 9.19
CA VAL A 55 0.59 0.34 9.51
C VAL A 55 -0.27 -0.64 8.70
N THR A 56 -1.57 -0.36 8.54
CA THR A 56 -2.47 -1.14 7.67
C THR A 56 -1.95 -1.15 6.23
N ALA A 57 -1.57 0.00 5.69
CA ALA A 57 -1.00 0.11 4.35
C ALA A 57 0.30 -0.68 4.22
N GLU A 58 1.18 -0.61 5.22
CA GLU A 58 2.43 -1.38 5.26
C GLU A 58 2.16 -2.89 5.25
N MET A 59 1.26 -3.37 6.11
CA MET A 59 0.94 -4.80 6.20
C MET A 59 0.36 -5.32 4.88
N LEU A 60 -0.61 -4.62 4.28
CA LEU A 60 -1.17 -4.98 2.98
C LEU A 60 -0.10 -4.97 1.88
N THR A 61 0.80 -3.98 1.91
CA THR A 61 1.92 -3.88 0.97
C THR A 61 2.88 -5.05 1.09
N ARG A 62 3.22 -5.45 2.32
CA ARG A 62 4.08 -6.61 2.60
C ARG A 62 3.43 -7.93 2.19
N CYS A 63 2.11 -8.07 2.35
CA CYS A 63 1.34 -9.20 1.83
C CYS A 63 1.28 -9.24 0.29
N GLY A 64 1.51 -8.11 -0.38
CA GLY A 64 1.53 -8.04 -1.84
C GLY A 64 0.15 -7.82 -2.46
N ILE A 65 -0.70 -7.02 -1.81
CA ILE A 65 -1.95 -6.49 -2.39
C ILE A 65 -1.71 -5.92 -3.80
N GLY A 66 -2.69 -6.01 -4.69
CA GLY A 66 -2.56 -5.50 -6.06
C GLY A 66 -2.38 -3.98 -6.10
N LYS A 67 -3.29 -3.26 -5.45
CA LYS A 67 -3.31 -1.81 -5.44
C LYS A 67 -3.78 -1.25 -4.10
N LEU A 68 -3.12 -0.18 -3.65
CA LEU A 68 -3.58 0.67 -2.57
C LEU A 68 -3.90 2.06 -3.11
N ILE A 69 -5.04 2.60 -2.68
CA ILE A 69 -5.42 4.00 -2.90
C ILE A 69 -5.47 4.68 -1.54
N LEU A 70 -4.60 5.66 -1.33
CA LEU A 70 -4.43 6.32 -0.03
C LEU A 70 -4.96 7.75 -0.08
N PHE A 71 -5.81 8.11 0.87
CA PHE A 71 -6.30 9.48 1.06
C PHE A 71 -5.88 9.99 2.44
N ASP A 72 -5.17 11.12 2.50
CA ASP A 72 -4.90 11.86 3.73
C ASP A 72 -4.47 13.29 3.33
N TYR A 73 -4.89 14.29 4.09
CA TYR A 73 -4.57 15.70 3.80
C TYR A 73 -3.52 16.29 4.74
N ASP A 74 -3.12 15.55 5.77
CA ASP A 74 -2.15 16.00 6.76
C ASP A 74 -0.71 15.83 6.28
N LYS A 75 0.19 16.49 7.01
CA LYS A 75 1.64 16.30 6.91
C LYS A 75 2.17 15.42 8.04
N VAL A 76 3.36 14.87 7.82
CA VAL A 76 4.14 14.21 8.86
C VAL A 76 4.69 15.26 9.81
N GLU A 77 4.47 15.06 11.10
CA GLU A 77 5.00 15.93 12.16
C GLU A 77 5.86 15.13 13.14
N LEU A 78 6.78 15.81 13.83
CA LEU A 78 7.60 15.17 14.87
C LEU A 78 6.74 14.59 16.00
N ALA A 79 5.60 15.20 16.28
CA ALA A 79 4.61 14.70 17.23
C ALA A 79 4.01 13.33 16.83
N ASN A 80 4.21 12.87 15.59
CA ASN A 80 3.78 11.54 15.14
C ASN A 80 4.81 10.44 15.41
N MET A 81 6.04 10.78 15.84
CA MET A 81 7.14 9.81 16.03
C MET A 81 6.95 8.86 17.22
N ASN A 82 5.93 9.06 18.04
CA ASN A 82 5.52 8.08 19.05
C ASN A 82 4.69 6.92 18.45
N ARG A 83 4.51 6.91 17.12
CA ARG A 83 3.75 5.91 16.35
C ARG A 83 4.70 5.23 15.37
N LEU A 84 4.25 4.10 14.83
CA LEU A 84 5.00 3.34 13.82
C LEU A 84 4.96 4.05 12.45
N PHE A 85 5.72 3.48 11.51
CA PHE A 85 5.77 3.80 10.08
C PHE A 85 6.57 5.04 9.67
N PHE A 86 6.16 6.24 10.08
CA PHE A 86 6.85 7.47 9.66
C PHE A 86 8.18 7.66 10.40
N GLN A 87 9.16 8.27 9.74
CA GLN A 87 10.47 8.57 10.31
C GLN A 87 10.73 10.07 10.43
N PRO A 88 11.64 10.52 11.33
CA PRO A 88 11.87 11.93 11.58
C PRO A 88 12.28 12.74 10.34
N ASP A 89 13.04 12.13 9.42
CA ASP A 89 13.49 12.74 8.17
C ASP A 89 12.35 13.01 7.17
N GLN A 90 11.17 12.44 7.40
CA GLN A 90 9.98 12.64 6.56
C GLN A 90 9.10 13.82 7.05
N CYS A 91 9.46 14.47 8.16
CA CYS A 91 8.69 15.60 8.69
C CYS A 91 8.52 16.72 7.64
N GLY A 92 7.30 17.24 7.53
CA GLY A 92 6.93 18.29 6.56
C GLY A 92 6.43 17.76 5.20
N LEU A 93 6.66 16.49 4.87
CA LEU A 93 6.03 15.83 3.72
C LEU A 93 4.55 15.57 3.99
N SER A 94 3.72 15.48 2.94
CA SER A 94 2.36 14.96 3.11
C SER A 94 2.44 13.49 3.55
N LYS A 95 1.50 13.06 4.40
CA LYS A 95 1.49 11.67 4.89
C LYS A 95 1.38 10.67 3.75
N VAL A 96 0.55 10.96 2.74
CA VAL A 96 0.38 10.06 1.59
C VAL A 96 1.63 9.96 0.72
N GLU A 97 2.38 11.04 0.49
CA GLU A 97 3.60 10.97 -0.31
C GLU A 97 4.75 10.30 0.44
N ALA A 98 4.91 10.62 1.73
CA ALA A 98 5.87 9.91 2.60
C ALA A 98 5.56 8.40 2.64
N ALA A 99 4.28 8.04 2.75
CA ALA A 99 3.86 6.65 2.71
C ALA A 99 4.14 6.00 1.36
N LYS A 100 3.83 6.65 0.24
CA LYS A 100 4.10 6.12 -1.11
C LYS A 100 5.57 5.77 -1.30
N ILE A 101 6.47 6.67 -0.92
CA ILE A 101 7.92 6.45 -1.01
C ILE A 101 8.33 5.22 -0.19
N THR A 102 7.90 5.14 1.08
CA THR A 102 8.22 4.00 1.96
C THR A 102 7.67 2.69 1.41
N LEU A 103 6.39 2.66 1.02
CA LEU A 103 5.70 1.45 0.56
C LEU A 103 6.26 0.92 -0.77
N GLN A 104 6.57 1.81 -1.72
CA GLN A 104 7.21 1.41 -2.98
C GLN A 104 8.61 0.84 -2.78
N ASN A 105 9.35 1.33 -1.79
CA ASN A 105 10.64 0.75 -1.40
C ASN A 105 10.50 -0.62 -0.74
N ILE A 106 9.44 -0.84 0.05
CA ILE A 106 9.13 -2.13 0.69
C ILE A 106 8.71 -3.18 -0.36
N ASN A 107 7.82 -2.81 -1.27
CA ASN A 107 7.29 -3.70 -2.28
C ASN A 107 6.95 -2.96 -3.59
N PRO A 108 7.80 -3.05 -4.63
CA PRO A 108 7.54 -2.42 -5.93
C PRO A 108 6.48 -3.16 -6.77
N ASP A 109 5.97 -4.30 -6.29
CA ASP A 109 4.90 -5.05 -6.96
C ASP A 109 3.53 -4.39 -6.78
N VAL A 110 3.37 -3.60 -5.72
CA VAL A 110 2.10 -2.97 -5.34
C VAL A 110 1.93 -1.63 -6.06
N ILE A 111 0.77 -1.42 -6.68
CA ILE A 111 0.41 -0.12 -7.24
C ILE A 111 -0.02 0.80 -6.08
N ILE A 112 0.71 1.90 -5.87
CA ILE A 112 0.38 2.89 -4.84
C ILE A 112 -0.12 4.18 -5.50
N GLU A 113 -1.42 4.41 -5.39
CA GLU A 113 -2.10 5.64 -5.77
C GLU A 113 -2.37 6.49 -4.52
N VAL A 114 -2.17 7.80 -4.61
CA VAL A 114 -2.26 8.71 -3.47
C VAL A 114 -3.01 9.99 -3.81
N HIS A 115 -3.75 10.49 -2.83
CA HIS A 115 -4.58 11.68 -2.93
C HIS A 115 -4.40 12.53 -1.68
N ASN A 116 -3.75 13.69 -1.84
CA ASN A 116 -3.44 14.60 -0.75
C ASN A 116 -4.51 15.68 -0.59
N PHE A 117 -5.71 15.29 -0.18
CA PHE A 117 -6.83 16.22 0.02
C PHE A 117 -7.86 15.69 1.02
N ASN A 118 -8.66 16.62 1.56
CA ASN A 118 -9.77 16.26 2.43
C ASN A 118 -10.96 15.82 1.57
N ILE A 119 -11.37 14.56 1.73
CA ILE A 119 -12.46 13.93 0.98
C ILE A 119 -13.84 14.56 1.28
N THR A 120 -13.99 15.34 2.34
CA THR A 120 -15.29 15.92 2.72
C THR A 120 -15.59 17.25 2.01
N LEU A 121 -14.64 17.81 1.26
CA LEU A 121 -14.89 18.99 0.44
C LEU A 121 -15.61 18.55 -0.84
N VAL A 122 -16.63 19.31 -1.27
CA VAL A 122 -17.54 18.92 -2.36
C VAL A 122 -16.78 18.41 -3.60
N ASP A 123 -15.87 19.23 -4.14
CA ASP A 123 -15.09 18.86 -5.34
C ASP A 123 -14.20 17.62 -5.15
N ASN A 124 -13.74 17.37 -3.93
CA ASN A 124 -12.89 16.22 -3.61
C ASN A 124 -13.69 14.94 -3.34
N PHE A 125 -14.94 15.09 -2.90
CA PHE A 125 -15.82 13.97 -2.61
C PHE A 125 -16.18 13.23 -3.90
N ASP A 126 -16.44 13.97 -4.98
CA ASP A 126 -16.68 13.38 -6.30
C ASP A 126 -15.45 12.59 -6.78
N VAL A 127 -14.25 13.17 -6.66
CA VAL A 127 -13.00 12.46 -6.99
C VAL A 127 -12.83 11.19 -6.13
N PHE A 128 -13.18 11.23 -4.85
CA PHE A 128 -13.15 10.06 -3.98
C PHE A 128 -14.13 8.98 -4.44
N LEU A 129 -15.37 9.35 -4.76
CA LEU A 129 -16.41 8.43 -5.25
C LEU A 129 -15.99 7.75 -6.56
N ASP A 130 -15.43 8.51 -7.50
CA ASP A 130 -14.92 7.99 -8.77
C ASP A 130 -13.85 6.91 -8.57
N ARG A 131 -13.02 7.05 -7.53
CA ARG A 131 -11.92 6.10 -7.26
C ARG A 131 -12.35 4.84 -6.51
N ILE A 132 -13.47 4.87 -5.79
CA ILE A 132 -13.97 3.69 -5.09
C ILE A 132 -15.04 2.92 -5.88
N ASN A 133 -15.55 3.49 -6.97
CA ASN A 133 -16.54 2.85 -7.83
C ASN A 133 -15.87 2.01 -8.94
N PRO A 134 -15.91 0.65 -8.87
CA PRO A 134 -15.28 -0.20 -9.86
C PRO A 134 -15.93 -0.15 -11.25
N ASN A 135 -17.18 0.35 -11.34
CA ASN A 135 -17.97 0.39 -12.57
C ASN A 135 -17.81 1.69 -13.38
N ASP A 136 -17.16 2.71 -12.83
CA ASP A 136 -16.96 4.01 -13.48
C ASP A 136 -15.52 4.22 -13.99
N ASN A 137 -14.78 3.12 -14.16
CA ASN A 137 -13.44 3.11 -14.74
C ASN A 137 -13.48 3.47 -16.25
N GLN A 138 -13.74 4.73 -16.58
CA GLN A 138 -13.31 5.33 -17.85
C GLN A 138 -11.77 5.43 -17.97
N TYR A 139 -11.05 5.12 -16.88
CA TYR A 139 -9.60 5.03 -16.83
C TYR A 139 -9.20 3.63 -16.37
N GLY A 140 -9.31 2.67 -17.29
CA GLY A 140 -8.97 1.28 -17.05
C GLY A 140 -7.60 1.11 -16.40
N VAL A 141 -7.60 0.38 -15.28
CA VAL A 141 -6.43 -0.25 -14.66
C VAL A 141 -6.72 -1.73 -14.55
#